data_AF-K9V7Z3-F1
#
_entry.id   AF-K9V7Z3-F1
#
_cell.length_a   1.000
_cell.length_b   1.000
_cell.length_c   1.000
_cell.angle_alpha   90.00
_cell.angle_beta   90.00
_cell.angle_gamma   90.00
#
_symmetry.space_group_name_H-M   'P 1'
#
loop_
_entity.id
_entity.type
_entity.pdbx_description
1 polymer ?
#
loop_
_entity_poly.entity_id
_entity_poly.type
_entity_poly.pdbx_seq_one_letter_code
_entity_poly.pdbx_strand_id
1 'polypeptide(L)'
;MSIIKQSNIENMEMGQSKEEDRDLRSQLHRTQAELKQLQLQLDQARGLIRGMESSKFWKLRTQWFKVKALFGYKEPNAFREQKSIAKNLQTTKPVYTKDPSGYYFLGMTTADEQAYTEEYTKSNYTGEGEIVELGCFIGSFSISLARGLEANSKIQNKDNRIHAHDIFIWDEYIGQIFEGHEIGSKYQPGDSFIGEYIDRISLYKQYIQIHEGDLINRTWEGGKIEFLLVDAMKSWELTNSCIQNFFPYLIAGKSLLHHQDFSYFWTTWIHLTMYRLREYFQPLYYVPECSVIFKYIKEIPSEILAANYSIDSFSNEEIEAAFGYSLSIVPDFMRPNIAAAKITTYFQKNDLTRARQELEKAKSIGLYRENSDYSQIEEWLR
;
A
#
# COMPACT_ATOMS: atom_id res chain seq x y z
N MET A 1 51.71 -18.69 54.63
CA MET A 1 51.16 -17.67 53.71
C MET A 1 50.30 -18.25 52.58
N SER A 2 50.45 -19.52 52.17
CA SER A 2 49.70 -20.10 51.03
C SER A 2 48.21 -20.39 51.32
N ILE A 3 47.87 -20.86 52.52
CA ILE A 3 46.51 -21.32 52.86
C ILE A 3 45.52 -20.15 53.02
N ILE A 4 45.99 -19.00 53.51
CA ILE A 4 45.16 -17.80 53.71
C ILE A 4 44.78 -17.16 52.37
N LYS A 5 45.65 -17.24 51.34
CA LYS A 5 45.34 -16.73 50.00
C LYS A 5 44.28 -17.57 49.27
N GLN A 6 44.32 -18.89 49.43
CA GLN A 6 43.35 -19.81 48.82
C GLN A 6 41.92 -19.55 49.35
N SER A 7 41.79 -19.44 50.67
CA SER A 7 40.48 -19.20 51.32
C SER A 7 39.85 -17.85 50.94
N ASN A 8 40.66 -16.82 50.69
CA ASN A 8 40.14 -15.50 50.29
C ASN A 8 39.63 -15.49 48.84
N ILE A 9 40.22 -16.29 47.95
CA ILE A 9 39.77 -16.42 46.56
C ILE A 9 38.44 -17.19 46.50
N GLU A 10 38.34 -18.30 47.21
CA GLU A 10 37.10 -19.11 47.28
C GLU A 10 35.92 -18.30 47.87
N ASN A 11 36.17 -17.44 48.86
CA ASN A 11 35.15 -16.56 49.42
C ASN A 11 34.71 -15.45 48.45
N MET A 12 35.61 -14.94 47.60
CA MET A 12 35.26 -13.97 46.56
C MET A 12 34.45 -14.60 45.43
N GLU A 13 34.84 -15.79 44.94
CA GLU A 13 34.12 -16.51 43.89
C GLU A 13 32.72 -16.93 44.36
N MET A 14 32.59 -17.36 45.61
CA MET A 14 31.29 -17.67 46.22
C MET A 14 30.41 -16.43 46.41
N GLY A 15 31.03 -15.26 46.63
CA GLY A 15 30.31 -13.97 46.69
C GLY A 15 29.75 -13.58 45.33
N GLN A 16 30.56 -13.67 44.28
CA GLN A 16 30.16 -13.35 42.90
C GLN A 16 29.06 -14.29 42.39
N SER A 17 29.20 -15.59 42.62
CA SER A 17 28.18 -16.58 42.23
C SER A 17 26.82 -16.33 42.92
N LYS A 18 26.82 -15.88 44.18
CA LYS A 18 25.57 -15.54 44.90
C LYS A 18 24.90 -14.28 44.36
N GLU A 19 25.68 -13.34 43.83
CA GLU A 19 25.18 -12.09 43.26
C GLU A 19 24.58 -12.33 41.87
N GLU A 20 25.23 -13.15 41.04
CA GLU A 20 24.70 -13.62 39.75
C GLU A 20 23.38 -14.40 39.92
N ASP A 21 23.33 -15.33 40.88
CA ASP A 21 22.11 -16.09 41.20
C ASP A 21 20.94 -15.18 41.62
N ARG A 22 21.24 -14.07 42.29
CA ARG A 22 20.23 -13.09 42.72
C ARG A 22 19.71 -12.30 41.53
N ASP A 23 20.58 -11.88 40.62
CA ASP A 23 20.18 -11.14 39.43
C ASP A 23 19.35 -12.00 38.47
N LEU A 24 19.79 -13.24 38.22
CA LEU A 24 19.04 -14.23 37.43
C LEU A 24 17.63 -14.48 37.98
N ARG A 25 17.48 -14.58 39.31
CA ARG A 25 16.16 -14.72 39.94
C ARG A 25 15.28 -13.49 39.75
N SER A 26 15.86 -12.29 39.85
CA SER A 26 15.13 -11.04 39.59
C SER A 26 14.68 -10.92 38.13
N GLN A 27 15.54 -11.28 37.17
CA GLN A 27 15.18 -11.31 35.75
C GLN A 27 14.07 -12.32 35.47
N LEU A 28 14.17 -13.53 36.03
CA LEU A 28 13.14 -14.56 35.89
C LEU A 28 11.78 -14.07 36.41
N HIS A 29 11.76 -13.41 37.58
CA HIS A 29 10.53 -12.85 38.13
C HIS A 29 9.93 -11.76 37.23
N ARG A 30 10.76 -10.91 36.64
CA ARG A 30 10.32 -9.86 35.72
C ARG A 30 9.71 -10.46 34.45
N THR A 31 10.39 -11.40 33.81
CA THR A 31 9.88 -12.08 32.61
C THR A 31 8.59 -12.84 32.88
N GLN A 32 8.46 -13.48 34.06
CA GLN A 32 7.22 -14.13 34.47
C GLN A 32 6.05 -13.15 34.66
N ALA A 33 6.32 -11.94 35.14
CA ALA A 33 5.30 -10.90 35.28
C ALA A 33 4.85 -10.37 33.91
N GLU A 34 5.79 -10.12 33.00
CA GLU A 34 5.52 -9.66 31.62
C GLU A 34 4.70 -10.71 30.84
N LEU A 35 5.04 -12.00 30.96
CA LEU A 35 4.27 -13.08 30.35
C LEU A 35 2.82 -13.14 30.85
N LYS A 36 2.60 -12.94 32.15
CA LYS A 36 1.23 -12.90 32.71
C LYS A 36 0.44 -11.72 32.17
N GLN A 37 1.08 -10.57 31.99
CA GLN A 37 0.42 -9.38 31.45
C GLN A 37 0.05 -9.56 29.97
N LEU A 38 0.95 -10.12 29.16
CA LEU A 38 0.67 -10.44 27.77
C LEU A 38 -0.47 -11.45 27.62
N GLN A 39 -0.49 -12.48 28.48
CA GLN A 39 -1.57 -13.47 28.48
C GLN A 39 -2.93 -12.82 28.76
N LEU A 40 -2.99 -11.86 29.70
CA LEU A 40 -4.21 -11.12 30.01
C LEU A 40 -4.69 -10.26 28.83
N GLN A 41 -3.77 -9.57 28.16
CA GLN A 41 -4.09 -8.76 26.97
C GLN A 41 -4.60 -9.62 25.82
N LEU A 42 -3.99 -10.79 25.59
CA LEU A 42 -4.41 -11.75 24.58
C LEU A 42 -5.85 -12.24 24.84
N ASP A 43 -6.17 -12.56 26.09
CA ASP A 43 -7.50 -13.02 26.46
C ASP A 43 -8.56 -11.91 26.33
N GLN A 44 -8.20 -10.66 26.63
CA GLN A 44 -9.06 -9.49 26.40
C GLN A 44 -9.34 -9.27 24.91
N ALA A 45 -8.31 -9.30 24.06
CA ALA A 45 -8.47 -9.15 22.61
C ALA A 45 -9.33 -10.28 22.01
N ARG A 46 -9.11 -11.53 22.45
CA ARG A 46 -9.95 -12.68 22.05
C ARG A 46 -11.41 -12.51 22.49
N GLY A 47 -11.65 -11.94 23.66
CA GLY A 47 -12.99 -11.61 24.16
C GLY A 47 -13.70 -10.59 23.27
N LEU A 48 -13.01 -9.53 22.87
CA LEU A 48 -13.53 -8.50 21.97
C LEU A 48 -13.88 -9.06 20.58
N ILE A 49 -12.99 -9.86 19.98
CA ILE A 49 -13.23 -10.50 18.68
C ILE A 49 -14.47 -11.40 18.74
N ARG A 50 -14.58 -12.27 19.76
CA ARG A 50 -15.78 -13.11 19.95
C ARG A 50 -17.04 -12.26 20.17
N GLY A 51 -16.93 -11.14 20.87
CA GLY A 51 -18.03 -10.19 21.07
C GLY A 51 -18.49 -9.56 19.75
N MET A 52 -17.56 -9.19 18.88
CA MET A 52 -17.85 -8.63 17.56
C MET A 52 -18.51 -9.67 16.63
N GLU A 53 -17.96 -10.89 16.58
CA GLU A 53 -18.45 -12.00 15.75
C GLU A 53 -19.83 -12.52 16.19
N SER A 54 -20.12 -12.46 17.50
CA SER A 54 -21.41 -12.87 18.05
C SER A 54 -22.48 -11.77 18.02
N SER A 55 -22.09 -10.53 17.69
CA SER A 55 -23.00 -9.38 17.68
C SER A 55 -24.16 -9.58 16.71
N LYS A 56 -25.33 -9.08 17.11
CA LYS A 56 -26.54 -9.09 16.26
C LYS A 56 -26.30 -8.37 14.93
N PHE A 57 -25.41 -7.38 14.91
CA PHE A 57 -25.04 -6.61 13.73
C PHE A 57 -24.29 -7.45 12.68
N TRP A 58 -23.33 -8.28 13.11
CA TRP A 58 -22.61 -9.19 12.22
C TRP A 58 -23.54 -10.25 11.63
N LYS A 59 -24.43 -10.83 12.45
CA LYS A 59 -25.44 -11.81 11.99
C LYS A 59 -26.47 -11.19 11.03
N LEU A 60 -26.93 -9.96 11.30
CA LEU A 60 -27.83 -9.22 10.41
C LEU A 60 -27.18 -8.88 9.07
N ARG A 61 -25.90 -8.49 9.09
CA ARG A 61 -25.12 -8.19 7.88
C ARG A 61 -24.95 -9.43 6.99
N THR A 62 -24.59 -10.57 7.57
CA THR A 62 -24.41 -11.82 6.81
C THR A 62 -25.74 -12.36 6.25
N GLN A 63 -26.85 -12.18 6.99
CA GLN A 63 -28.18 -12.52 6.51
C GLN A 63 -28.67 -11.54 5.42
N TRP A 64 -28.34 -10.25 5.53
CA TRP A 64 -28.66 -9.23 4.53
C TRP A 64 -28.02 -9.51 3.17
N PHE A 65 -26.77 -9.98 3.14
CA PHE A 65 -26.10 -10.38 1.89
C PHE A 65 -26.73 -11.64 1.25
N LYS A 66 -27.19 -12.60 2.06
CA LYS A 66 -27.90 -13.79 1.57
C LYS A 66 -29.30 -13.44 1.01
N VAL A 67 -30.02 -12.56 1.70
CA VAL A 67 -31.33 -12.07 1.26
C VAL A 67 -31.21 -11.25 -0.04
N LYS A 68 -30.19 -10.41 -0.18
CA LYS A 68 -29.94 -9.67 -1.44
C LYS A 68 -29.69 -10.57 -2.64
N ALA A 69 -28.98 -11.69 -2.46
CA ALA A 69 -28.73 -12.67 -3.51
C ALA A 69 -30.01 -13.43 -3.92
N LEU A 70 -30.91 -13.72 -2.98
CA LEU A 70 -32.18 -14.43 -3.21
C LEU A 70 -33.24 -13.60 -3.94
N PHE A 71 -33.22 -12.27 -3.79
CA PHE A 71 -34.18 -11.37 -4.43
C PHE A 71 -33.69 -10.77 -5.76
N GLY A 72 -32.58 -11.28 -6.32
CA GLY A 72 -32.12 -10.90 -7.66
C GLY A 72 -31.78 -9.41 -7.80
N TYR A 73 -31.45 -8.72 -6.70
CA TYR A 73 -31.02 -7.33 -6.74
C TYR A 73 -29.69 -7.24 -7.49
N LYS A 74 -29.77 -6.80 -8.75
CA LYS A 74 -28.63 -6.38 -9.56
C LYS A 74 -27.94 -5.19 -8.88
N GLU A 75 -26.62 -5.14 -9.06
CA GLU A 75 -25.74 -4.09 -8.53
C GLU A 75 -26.26 -2.66 -8.81
N PRO A 76 -25.90 -1.68 -7.96
CA PRO A 76 -26.35 -0.31 -8.13
C PRO A 76 -26.01 0.26 -9.51
N ASN A 77 -26.99 0.95 -10.10
CA ASN A 77 -26.99 1.55 -11.44
C ASN A 77 -25.91 2.62 -11.74
N ALA A 78 -24.82 2.73 -10.96
CA ALA A 78 -23.69 3.62 -11.26
C ALA A 78 -22.84 3.13 -12.44
N PHE A 79 -22.99 1.88 -12.87
CA PHE A 79 -22.13 1.24 -13.87
C PHE A 79 -22.68 1.27 -15.32
N ARG A 80 -23.83 1.93 -15.57
CA ARG A 80 -24.46 1.89 -16.91
C ARG A 80 -23.93 2.97 -17.87
N GLU A 81 -23.32 4.05 -17.37
CA GLU A 81 -22.69 5.09 -18.20
C GLU A 81 -21.25 4.75 -18.63
N GLN A 82 -20.57 3.78 -18.01
CA GLN A 82 -19.18 3.42 -18.35
C GLN A 82 -19.05 2.52 -19.60
N LYS A 83 -20.15 1.95 -20.11
CA LYS A 83 -20.12 1.05 -21.28
C LYS A 83 -19.92 1.72 -22.64
N SER A 84 -19.95 3.06 -22.70
CA SER A 84 -19.67 3.80 -23.94
C SER A 84 -18.17 4.01 -24.21
N ILE A 85 -17.33 3.96 -23.17
CA ILE A 85 -15.91 4.32 -23.26
C ILE A 85 -15.02 3.06 -23.32
N ALA A 86 -15.41 1.99 -22.63
CA ALA A 86 -14.60 0.77 -22.46
C ALA A 86 -14.61 -0.23 -23.64
N LYS A 87 -15.09 0.14 -24.84
CA LYS A 87 -15.27 -0.83 -25.94
C LYS A 87 -14.06 -0.99 -26.89
N ASN A 88 -13.00 -0.19 -26.73
CA ASN A 88 -11.90 -0.15 -27.72
C ASN A 88 -10.49 -0.50 -27.20
N LEU A 89 -10.32 -0.91 -25.94
CA LEU A 89 -8.99 -1.21 -25.41
C LEU A 89 -8.96 -2.63 -24.85
N GLN A 90 -8.49 -3.57 -25.68
CA GLN A 90 -8.17 -4.92 -25.25
C GLN A 90 -6.75 -5.27 -25.67
N THR A 91 -5.98 -5.65 -24.65
CA THR A 91 -4.70 -6.36 -24.65
C THR A 91 -3.46 -5.55 -25.05
N THR A 92 -2.44 -5.52 -24.17
CA THR A 92 -1.04 -5.90 -24.45
C THR A 92 -0.12 -5.64 -23.24
N LYS A 93 1.06 -6.28 -23.24
CA LYS A 93 2.28 -5.90 -22.49
C LYS A 93 2.55 -4.39 -22.59
N PRO A 94 3.41 -3.74 -21.78
CA PRO A 94 3.71 -2.31 -21.94
C PRO A 94 4.25 -2.05 -23.35
N VAL A 95 3.35 -1.66 -24.24
CA VAL A 95 3.65 -1.29 -25.60
C VAL A 95 3.85 0.21 -25.53
N TYR A 96 5.12 0.63 -25.62
CA TYR A 96 5.49 2.00 -25.99
C TYR A 96 5.05 2.26 -27.44
N THR A 97 3.75 2.37 -27.67
CA THR A 97 3.23 2.94 -28.92
C THR A 97 2.85 4.37 -28.63
N LYS A 98 3.45 5.28 -29.40
CA LYS A 98 2.84 6.58 -29.65
C LYS A 98 1.40 6.33 -30.11
N ASP A 99 0.44 6.54 -29.23
CA ASP A 99 -0.93 6.74 -29.65
C ASP A 99 -0.93 7.97 -30.60
N PRO A 100 -1.46 7.84 -31.82
CA PRO A 100 -1.66 8.97 -32.72
C PRO A 100 -2.48 10.14 -32.12
N SER A 101 -3.16 9.94 -30.99
CA SER A 101 -3.92 10.96 -30.27
C SER A 101 -3.09 11.93 -29.41
N GLY A 102 -1.85 11.58 -29.02
CA GLY A 102 -0.95 12.45 -28.26
C GLY A 102 -1.18 12.54 -26.74
N TYR A 103 -1.91 11.61 -26.12
CA TYR A 103 -2.33 11.66 -24.70
C TYR A 103 -1.62 10.69 -23.74
N TYR A 104 -0.36 10.31 -23.99
CA TYR A 104 0.38 9.43 -23.07
C TYR A 104 1.72 10.01 -22.65
N PHE A 105 1.85 10.36 -21.38
CA PHE A 105 3.11 10.79 -20.78
C PHE A 105 3.99 9.59 -20.47
N LEU A 106 5.27 9.72 -20.79
CA LEU A 106 6.25 8.67 -20.50
C LEU A 106 6.33 8.46 -18.98
N GLY A 107 6.21 7.20 -18.56
CA GLY A 107 6.27 6.77 -17.17
C GLY A 107 5.87 5.30 -17.05
N MET A 108 5.70 4.82 -15.82
CA MET A 108 5.18 3.49 -15.52
C MET A 108 3.71 3.54 -15.09
N THR A 109 2.92 4.36 -15.78
CA THR A 109 1.49 4.53 -15.50
C THR A 109 0.68 4.24 -16.75
N THR A 110 -0.55 3.80 -16.60
CA THR A 110 -1.44 3.53 -17.75
C THR A 110 -2.10 4.81 -18.25
N ALA A 111 -2.65 4.77 -19.47
CA ALA A 111 -3.44 5.88 -20.00
C ALA A 111 -4.68 6.16 -19.13
N ASP A 112 -5.30 5.12 -18.56
CA ASP A 112 -6.47 5.27 -17.69
C ASP A 112 -6.11 5.91 -16.34
N GLU A 113 -4.93 5.61 -15.79
CA GLU A 113 -4.39 6.26 -14.60
C GLU A 113 -4.12 7.76 -14.82
N GLN A 114 -3.47 8.09 -15.92
CA GLN A 114 -3.22 9.48 -16.33
C GLN A 114 -4.52 10.23 -16.59
N ALA A 115 -5.49 9.60 -17.26
CA ALA A 115 -6.78 10.20 -17.55
C ALA A 115 -7.63 10.42 -16.27
N TYR A 116 -7.61 9.45 -15.34
CA TYR A 116 -8.34 9.56 -14.08
C TYR A 116 -7.85 10.76 -13.26
N THR A 117 -6.52 10.90 -13.12
CA THR A 117 -5.91 11.98 -12.31
C THR A 117 -6.10 13.35 -12.95
N GLU A 118 -5.99 13.48 -14.27
CA GLU A 118 -6.32 14.71 -15.00
C GLU A 118 -7.79 15.09 -14.83
N GLU A 119 -8.72 14.15 -15.01
CA GLU A 119 -10.16 14.45 -14.88
C GLU A 119 -10.56 14.78 -13.44
N TYR A 120 -10.03 14.05 -12.45
CA TYR A 120 -10.29 14.34 -11.04
C TYR A 120 -9.84 15.76 -10.67
N THR A 121 -8.60 16.13 -11.02
CA THR A 121 -8.06 17.46 -10.67
C THR A 121 -8.73 18.58 -11.44
N LYS A 122 -9.23 18.33 -12.65
CA LYS A 122 -10.03 19.26 -13.44
C LYS A 122 -11.43 19.50 -12.89
N SER A 123 -12.14 18.42 -12.55
CA SER A 123 -13.59 18.47 -12.35
C SER A 123 -14.02 18.34 -10.90
N ASN A 124 -13.27 17.61 -10.07
CA ASN A 124 -13.66 17.19 -8.73
C ASN A 124 -12.84 17.84 -7.62
N TYR A 125 -11.56 18.11 -7.85
CA TYR A 125 -10.70 18.80 -6.90
C TYR A 125 -11.23 20.20 -6.58
N THR A 126 -11.28 20.53 -5.30
CA THR A 126 -11.90 21.75 -4.78
C THR A 126 -10.93 22.72 -4.12
N GLY A 127 -9.71 22.27 -3.82
CA GLY A 127 -8.69 23.08 -3.17
C GLY A 127 -8.87 23.24 -1.67
N GLU A 128 -9.67 22.40 -1.01
CA GLU A 128 -9.81 22.34 0.45
C GLU A 128 -8.56 21.75 1.14
N GLY A 129 -7.76 20.99 0.40
CA GLY A 129 -6.44 20.50 0.80
C GLY A 129 -5.51 20.36 -0.40
N GLU A 130 -4.27 19.95 -0.18
CA GLU A 130 -3.27 19.77 -1.21
C GLU A 130 -3.42 18.44 -1.97
N ILE A 131 -2.80 18.39 -3.15
CA ILE A 131 -2.59 17.17 -3.93
C ILE A 131 -1.19 16.68 -3.57
N VAL A 132 -1.07 15.45 -3.07
CA VAL A 132 0.20 14.86 -2.68
C VAL A 132 0.42 13.56 -3.46
N GLU A 133 1.58 13.46 -4.09
CA GLU A 133 2.03 12.33 -4.90
C GLU A 133 3.28 11.74 -4.26
N LEU A 134 3.20 10.47 -3.85
CA LEU A 134 4.29 9.73 -3.23
C LEU A 134 4.86 8.73 -4.23
N GLY A 135 6.03 9.04 -4.80
CA GLY A 135 6.68 8.29 -5.87
C GLY A 135 6.31 8.84 -7.25
N CYS A 136 6.82 10.03 -7.60
CA CYS A 136 6.47 10.68 -8.86
C CYS A 136 7.31 10.23 -10.06
N PHE A 137 8.42 9.53 -9.83
CA PHE A 137 9.29 8.99 -10.87
C PHE A 137 9.63 10.06 -11.94
N ILE A 138 9.41 9.78 -13.23
CA ILE A 138 9.64 10.74 -14.32
C ILE A 138 8.43 11.63 -14.63
N GLY A 139 7.40 11.63 -13.78
CA GLY A 139 6.37 12.68 -13.72
C GLY A 139 5.13 12.48 -14.57
N SER A 140 4.81 11.27 -15.04
CA SER A 140 3.60 11.03 -15.82
C SER A 140 2.31 11.40 -15.05
N PHE A 141 2.22 11.04 -13.77
CA PHE A 141 1.13 11.46 -12.90
C PHE A 141 1.18 12.95 -12.57
N SER A 142 2.35 13.49 -12.23
CA SER A 142 2.53 14.92 -11.93
C SER A 142 2.03 15.81 -13.06
N ILE A 143 2.35 15.46 -14.32
CA ILE A 143 1.89 16.20 -15.50
C ILE A 143 0.37 16.07 -15.65
N SER A 144 -0.21 14.87 -15.52
CA SER A 144 -1.67 14.67 -15.60
C SER A 144 -2.43 15.45 -14.54
N LEU A 145 -1.98 15.40 -13.28
CA LEU A 145 -2.55 16.17 -12.18
C LEU A 145 -2.48 17.68 -12.46
N ALA A 146 -1.34 18.16 -12.96
CA ALA A 146 -1.14 19.58 -13.22
C ALA A 146 -1.94 20.09 -14.42
N ARG A 147 -2.10 19.28 -15.47
CA ARG A 147 -2.98 19.58 -16.60
C ARG A 147 -4.43 19.72 -16.17
N GLY A 148 -4.90 18.82 -15.33
CA GLY A 148 -6.27 18.89 -14.82
C GLY A 148 -6.45 20.11 -13.93
N LEU A 149 -5.50 20.39 -13.03
CA LEU A 149 -5.52 21.59 -12.18
C LEU A 149 -5.50 22.89 -12.98
N GLU A 150 -4.68 22.98 -14.04
CA GLU A 150 -4.66 24.11 -14.97
C GLU A 150 -6.05 24.34 -15.58
N ALA A 151 -6.71 23.26 -16.03
CA ALA A 151 -8.05 23.31 -16.61
C ALA A 151 -9.18 23.52 -15.59
N ASN A 152 -8.92 23.39 -14.28
CA ASN A 152 -9.93 23.53 -13.24
C ASN A 152 -10.34 25.00 -13.08
N SER A 153 -11.57 25.33 -13.45
CA SER A 153 -12.10 26.70 -13.36
C SER A 153 -12.56 27.11 -11.96
N LYS A 154 -12.65 26.16 -11.01
CA LYS A 154 -13.10 26.41 -9.64
C LYS A 154 -11.98 26.91 -8.72
N ILE A 155 -10.73 26.61 -9.09
CA ILE A 155 -9.55 26.96 -8.30
C ILE A 155 -8.97 28.28 -8.81
N GLN A 156 -8.92 29.28 -7.94
CA GLN A 156 -8.32 30.58 -8.27
C GLN A 156 -6.80 30.56 -8.11
N ASN A 157 -6.30 30.05 -6.97
CA ASN A 157 -4.87 29.91 -6.72
C ASN A 157 -4.43 28.46 -6.93
N LYS A 158 -3.66 28.25 -8.00
CA LYS A 158 -3.20 26.92 -8.46
C LYS A 158 -1.71 26.69 -8.16
N ASP A 159 -1.00 27.73 -7.74
CA ASP A 159 0.45 27.67 -7.59
C ASP A 159 0.81 26.72 -6.45
N ASN A 160 1.79 25.85 -6.71
CA ASN A 160 2.35 24.89 -5.76
C ASN A 160 1.32 24.01 -5.03
N ARG A 161 0.18 23.68 -5.67
CA ARG A 161 -0.87 22.82 -5.05
C ARG A 161 -0.58 21.32 -5.14
N ILE A 162 0.37 20.92 -5.99
CA ILE A 162 0.77 19.53 -6.19
C ILE A 162 2.14 19.32 -5.54
N HIS A 163 2.22 18.41 -4.59
CA HIS A 163 3.43 18.09 -3.87
C HIS A 163 3.92 16.72 -4.32
N ALA A 164 4.96 16.72 -5.16
CA ALA A 164 5.52 15.52 -5.75
C ALA A 164 6.77 15.09 -4.98
N HIS A 165 6.72 13.89 -4.39
CA HIS A 165 7.80 13.31 -3.60
C HIS A 165 8.48 12.17 -4.37
N ASP A 166 9.80 12.13 -4.36
CA ASP A 166 10.60 11.01 -4.84
C ASP A 166 12.03 11.11 -4.27
N ILE A 167 12.77 10.00 -4.27
CA ILE A 167 14.21 9.99 -3.98
C ILE A 167 15.04 10.47 -5.17
N PHE A 168 14.49 10.40 -6.39
CA PHE A 168 15.13 10.78 -7.65
C PHE A 168 16.48 10.09 -7.91
N ILE A 169 16.68 8.87 -7.38
CA ILE A 169 17.88 8.07 -7.60
C ILE A 169 17.60 7.01 -8.66
N TRP A 170 18.43 7.00 -9.71
CA TRP A 170 18.35 6.03 -10.78
C TRP A 170 18.82 4.68 -10.28
N ASP A 171 18.02 3.64 -10.47
CA ASP A 171 18.32 2.27 -10.08
C ASP A 171 18.56 1.41 -11.33
N GLU A 172 19.22 0.27 -11.18
CA GLU A 172 19.45 -0.69 -12.25
C GLU A 172 18.14 -1.15 -12.90
N TYR A 173 17.08 -1.38 -12.11
CA TYR A 173 15.78 -1.78 -12.67
C TYR A 173 15.17 -0.67 -13.55
N ILE A 174 15.41 0.60 -13.20
CA ILE A 174 14.97 1.75 -14.01
C ILE A 174 15.69 1.75 -15.36
N GLY A 175 17.00 1.46 -15.35
CA GLY A 175 17.78 1.27 -16.57
C GLY A 175 17.21 0.17 -17.48
N GLN A 176 16.78 -0.96 -16.91
CA GLN A 176 16.15 -2.07 -17.64
C GLN A 176 14.80 -1.67 -18.27
N ILE A 177 13.98 -0.89 -17.55
CA ILE A 177 12.72 -0.37 -18.08
C ILE A 177 12.94 0.52 -19.30
N PHE A 178 14.00 1.33 -19.27
CA PHE A 178 14.35 2.26 -20.35
C PHE A 178 15.40 1.71 -21.32
N GLU A 179 15.61 0.40 -21.36
CA GLU A 179 16.55 -0.21 -22.31
C GLU A 179 16.15 0.14 -23.75
N GLY A 180 17.10 0.69 -24.51
CA GLY A 180 16.87 1.16 -25.89
C GLY A 180 16.15 2.52 -26.00
N HIS A 181 15.73 3.13 -24.90
CA HIS A 181 15.27 4.52 -24.86
C HIS A 181 16.43 5.47 -24.55
N GLU A 182 16.41 6.69 -25.10
CA GLU A 182 17.48 7.67 -24.93
C GLU A 182 17.80 7.92 -23.45
N ILE A 183 16.76 8.07 -22.62
CA ILE A 183 16.87 8.26 -21.16
C ILE A 183 17.64 7.12 -20.46
N GLY A 184 17.47 5.87 -20.90
CA GLY A 184 18.12 4.70 -20.28
C GLY A 184 19.63 4.70 -20.44
N SER A 185 20.13 5.41 -21.46
CA SER A 185 21.57 5.60 -21.69
C SER A 185 22.14 6.86 -21.02
N LYS A 186 21.29 7.75 -20.48
CA LYS A 186 21.72 9.01 -19.85
C LYS A 186 22.19 8.84 -18.41
N TYR A 187 21.65 7.85 -17.71
CA TYR A 187 21.84 7.67 -16.27
C TYR A 187 22.43 6.29 -15.96
N GLN A 188 23.25 6.24 -14.92
CA GLN A 188 23.77 5.03 -14.31
C GLN A 188 23.15 4.83 -12.91
N PRO A 189 23.14 3.60 -12.37
CA PRO A 189 22.69 3.36 -11.01
C PRO A 189 23.39 4.28 -9.99
N GLY A 190 22.61 4.96 -9.16
CA GLY A 190 23.07 5.96 -8.19
C GLY A 190 23.04 7.41 -8.69
N ASP A 191 22.87 7.66 -9.99
CA ASP A 191 22.74 9.01 -10.51
C ASP A 191 21.42 9.65 -10.07
N SER A 192 21.43 10.97 -9.88
CA SER A 192 20.17 11.71 -9.70
C SER A 192 19.52 11.99 -11.05
N PHE A 193 18.23 11.67 -11.18
CA PHE A 193 17.43 11.97 -12.37
C PHE A 193 16.44 13.13 -12.15
N ILE A 194 16.56 13.89 -11.06
CA ILE A 194 15.66 15.02 -10.76
C ILE A 194 15.65 16.07 -11.90
N GLY A 195 16.76 16.24 -12.61
CA GLY A 195 16.85 17.12 -13.78
C GLY A 195 15.90 16.70 -14.91
N GLU A 196 15.84 15.40 -15.21
CA GLU A 196 14.91 14.86 -16.21
C GLU A 196 13.46 15.07 -15.79
N TYR A 197 13.16 14.85 -14.51
CA TYR A 197 11.82 15.11 -13.97
C TYR A 197 11.45 16.60 -14.13
N ILE A 198 12.33 17.52 -13.74
CA ILE A 198 12.12 18.99 -13.85
C ILE A 198 11.89 19.39 -15.31
N ASP A 199 12.68 18.87 -16.24
CA ASP A 199 12.55 19.17 -17.67
C ASP A 199 11.20 18.73 -18.21
N ARG A 200 10.73 17.53 -17.81
CA ARG A 200 9.43 16.98 -18.21
C ARG A 200 8.25 17.78 -17.69
N ILE A 201 8.31 18.22 -16.43
CA ILE A 201 7.24 19.02 -15.83
C ILE A 201 7.33 20.52 -16.15
N SER A 202 8.31 20.96 -16.94
CA SER A 202 8.66 22.38 -17.12
C SER A 202 7.47 23.30 -17.45
N LEU A 203 6.54 22.85 -18.29
CA LEU A 203 5.32 23.60 -18.65
C LEU A 203 4.35 23.81 -17.48
N TYR A 204 4.43 22.95 -16.47
CA TYR A 204 3.51 22.88 -15.34
C TYR A 204 4.19 23.16 -14.00
N LYS A 205 5.48 23.51 -14.02
CA LYS A 205 6.32 23.65 -12.82
C LYS A 205 5.74 24.60 -11.78
N GLN A 206 5.02 25.65 -12.20
CA GLN A 206 4.37 26.59 -11.28
C GLN A 206 3.32 25.94 -10.35
N TYR A 207 2.73 24.81 -10.75
CA TYR A 207 1.71 24.09 -9.99
C TYR A 207 2.31 23.04 -9.05
N ILE A 208 3.57 22.67 -9.24
CA ILE A 208 4.21 21.50 -8.63
C ILE A 208 5.35 21.93 -7.71
N GLN A 209 5.21 21.64 -6.43
CA GLN A 209 6.28 21.67 -5.45
C GLN A 209 6.98 20.31 -5.38
N ILE A 210 8.29 20.30 -5.64
CA ILE A 210 9.11 19.09 -5.67
C ILE A 210 9.73 18.87 -4.29
N HIS A 211 9.64 17.63 -3.80
CA HIS A 211 10.18 17.19 -2.52
C HIS A 211 11.12 16.01 -2.72
N GLU A 212 12.38 16.30 -2.99
CA GLU A 212 13.44 15.28 -3.12
C GLU A 212 13.76 14.67 -1.74
N GLY A 213 13.76 13.35 -1.62
CA GLY A 213 14.31 12.63 -0.47
C GLY A 213 13.52 11.39 -0.07
N ASP A 214 14.13 10.61 0.82
CA ASP A 214 13.57 9.35 1.30
C ASP A 214 12.32 9.57 2.17
N LEU A 215 11.20 9.00 1.71
CA LEU A 215 9.92 9.05 2.40
C LEU A 215 9.95 8.42 3.80
N ILE A 216 10.88 7.51 4.10
CA ILE A 216 11.04 6.96 5.46
C ILE A 216 11.37 8.06 6.47
N ASN A 217 12.11 9.08 6.04
CA ASN A 217 12.60 10.16 6.90
C ASN A 217 11.82 11.48 6.70
N ARG A 218 10.63 11.42 6.10
CA ARG A 218 9.82 12.59 5.76
C ARG A 218 8.57 12.69 6.61
N THR A 219 8.32 13.89 7.12
CA THR A 219 7.05 14.28 7.75
C THR A 219 6.35 15.26 6.82
N TRP A 220 5.03 15.10 6.66
CA TRP A 220 4.23 16.05 5.90
C TRP A 220 3.93 17.30 6.74
N GLU A 221 4.21 18.47 6.19
CA GLU A 221 3.99 19.76 6.86
C GLU A 221 3.04 20.69 6.07
N GLY A 222 2.60 20.28 4.88
CA GLY A 222 1.80 21.11 3.96
C GLY A 222 0.30 21.23 4.31
N GLY A 223 -0.11 20.86 5.52
CA GLY A 223 -1.50 21.01 5.97
C GLY A 223 -2.41 19.87 5.50
N LYS A 224 -3.68 20.15 5.17
CA LYS A 224 -4.66 19.11 4.82
C LYS A 224 -4.39 18.55 3.41
N ILE A 225 -4.63 17.25 3.21
CA ILE A 225 -4.47 16.57 1.91
C ILE A 225 -5.85 16.20 1.37
N GLU A 226 -6.24 16.71 0.21
CA GLU A 226 -7.50 16.37 -0.47
C GLU A 226 -7.34 15.21 -1.45
N PHE A 227 -6.16 15.03 -2.03
CA PHE A 227 -5.86 13.90 -2.90
C PHE A 227 -4.48 13.35 -2.57
N LEU A 228 -4.42 12.07 -2.19
CA LEU A 228 -3.17 11.37 -1.89
C LEU A 228 -2.98 10.24 -2.89
N LEU A 229 -1.98 10.34 -3.76
CA LEU A 229 -1.54 9.28 -4.66
C LEU A 229 -0.34 8.57 -4.04
N VAL A 230 -0.42 7.24 -3.92
CA VAL A 230 0.60 6.41 -3.31
C VAL A 230 1.09 5.37 -4.31
N ASP A 231 2.29 5.58 -4.85
CA ASP A 231 3.07 4.61 -5.64
C ASP A 231 4.33 4.13 -4.90
N ALA A 232 4.83 4.94 -3.95
CA ALA A 232 6.09 4.64 -3.26
C ALA A 232 6.03 3.48 -2.26
N MET A 233 4.86 2.90 -1.97
CA MET A 233 4.78 1.77 -1.04
C MET A 233 5.39 0.51 -1.67
N LYS A 234 6.70 0.30 -1.44
CA LYS A 234 7.47 -0.86 -1.91
C LYS A 234 8.10 -1.70 -0.78
N SER A 235 7.87 -1.32 0.49
CA SER A 235 8.30 -2.05 1.68
C SER A 235 7.40 -1.75 2.89
N TRP A 236 7.51 -2.54 3.96
CA TRP A 236 6.77 -2.26 5.21
C TRP A 236 7.19 -0.93 5.83
N GLU A 237 8.46 -0.59 5.81
CA GLU A 237 8.98 0.68 6.32
C GLU A 237 8.35 1.87 5.60
N LEU A 238 8.31 1.82 4.25
CA LEU A 238 7.66 2.84 3.43
C LEU A 238 6.15 2.87 3.66
N THR A 239 5.49 1.72 3.79
CA THR A 239 4.06 1.65 4.13
C THR A 239 3.76 2.33 5.46
N ASN A 240 4.52 2.00 6.50
CA ASN A 240 4.34 2.61 7.82
C ASN A 240 4.61 4.10 7.78
N SER A 241 5.67 4.55 7.10
CA SER A 241 5.95 5.97 6.94
C SER A 241 4.80 6.70 6.23
N CYS A 242 4.30 6.15 5.12
CA CYS A 242 3.18 6.75 4.39
C CYS A 242 1.93 6.90 5.28
N ILE A 243 1.57 5.84 6.02
CA ILE A 243 0.41 5.85 6.93
C ILE A 243 0.63 6.84 8.08
N GLN A 244 1.78 6.82 8.74
CA GLN A 244 2.06 7.64 9.91
C GLN A 244 2.21 9.13 9.56
N ASN A 245 2.81 9.44 8.42
CA ASN A 245 3.18 10.81 8.08
C ASN A 245 2.17 11.52 7.18
N PHE A 246 1.36 10.81 6.39
CA PHE A 246 0.45 11.46 5.43
C PHE A 246 -1.03 11.21 5.74
N PHE A 247 -1.42 10.04 6.24
CA PHE A 247 -2.84 9.76 6.50
C PHE A 247 -3.47 10.63 7.61
N PRO A 248 -2.74 11.14 8.64
CA PRO A 248 -3.32 12.06 9.63
C PRO A 248 -3.85 13.36 9.03
N TYR A 249 -3.41 13.71 7.83
CA TYR A 249 -3.73 14.98 7.16
C TYR A 249 -4.88 14.85 6.16
N LEU A 250 -5.42 13.65 5.98
CA LEU A 250 -6.61 13.43 5.15
C LEU A 250 -7.85 14.06 5.80
N ILE A 251 -8.75 14.55 4.95
CA ILE A 251 -9.98 15.23 5.31
C ILE A 251 -11.13 14.22 5.23
N ALA A 252 -11.69 13.85 6.38
CA ALA A 252 -12.80 12.90 6.43
C ALA A 252 -14.01 13.37 5.59
N GLY A 253 -14.54 12.47 4.76
CA GLY A 253 -15.66 12.74 3.85
C GLY A 253 -15.26 13.43 2.55
N LYS A 254 -14.00 13.84 2.40
CA LYS A 254 -13.51 14.64 1.27
C LYS A 254 -12.35 13.97 0.54
N SER A 255 -11.31 13.52 1.25
CA SER A 255 -10.09 13.09 0.59
C SER A 255 -10.25 11.79 -0.19
N LEU A 256 -9.52 11.71 -1.30
CA LEU A 256 -9.32 10.46 -2.02
C LEU A 256 -7.89 9.96 -1.81
N LEU A 257 -7.78 8.65 -1.67
CA LEU A 257 -6.54 7.90 -1.62
C LEU A 257 -6.48 7.03 -2.89
N HIS A 258 -5.50 7.28 -3.75
CA HIS A 258 -5.21 6.51 -4.95
C HIS A 258 -4.03 5.59 -4.65
N HIS A 259 -4.31 4.29 -4.49
CA HIS A 259 -3.25 3.28 -4.42
C HIS A 259 -2.92 2.78 -5.82
N GLN A 260 -1.74 3.17 -6.32
CA GLN A 260 -1.12 2.47 -7.44
C GLN A 260 -0.67 1.09 -6.98
N ASP A 261 -0.54 0.17 -7.94
CA ASP A 261 -0.09 -1.20 -7.71
C ASP A 261 -0.99 -1.99 -6.75
N PHE A 262 -2.25 -1.60 -6.60
CA PHE A 262 -3.22 -2.36 -5.79
C PHE A 262 -3.34 -3.80 -6.29
N SER A 263 -3.14 -4.05 -7.58
CA SER A 263 -3.12 -5.40 -8.15
C SER A 263 -1.76 -5.85 -8.65
N TYR A 264 -0.69 -5.26 -8.16
CA TYR A 264 0.62 -5.84 -8.35
C TYR A 264 0.81 -7.00 -7.36
N PHE A 265 1.35 -8.12 -7.84
CA PHE A 265 1.45 -9.34 -7.02
C PHE A 265 2.47 -9.24 -5.87
N TRP A 266 3.27 -8.17 -5.79
CA TRP A 266 4.28 -7.99 -4.73
C TRP A 266 3.83 -7.05 -3.59
N THR A 267 2.76 -6.29 -3.77
CA THR A 267 2.30 -5.21 -2.87
C THR A 267 1.37 -5.71 -1.75
N THR A 268 1.79 -6.78 -1.07
CA THR A 268 1.08 -7.39 0.08
C THR A 268 0.60 -6.36 1.11
N TRP A 269 1.45 -5.38 1.43
CA TRP A 269 1.18 -4.35 2.43
C TRP A 269 -0.09 -3.54 2.12
N ILE A 270 -0.42 -3.30 0.84
CA ILE A 270 -1.63 -2.54 0.46
C ILE A 270 -2.87 -3.32 0.90
N HIS A 271 -2.96 -4.61 0.56
CA HIS A 271 -4.10 -5.46 0.92
C HIS A 271 -4.30 -5.57 2.43
N LEU A 272 -3.21 -5.83 3.15
CA LEU A 272 -3.26 -6.08 4.60
C LEU A 272 -3.59 -4.80 5.38
N THR A 273 -2.96 -3.68 5.04
CA THR A 273 -3.23 -2.40 5.72
C THR A 273 -4.60 -1.84 5.36
N MET A 274 -5.01 -1.88 4.09
CA MET A 274 -6.34 -1.41 3.70
C MET A 274 -7.45 -2.28 4.27
N TYR A 275 -7.21 -3.58 4.52
CA TYR A 275 -8.16 -4.38 5.28
C TYR A 275 -8.33 -3.84 6.71
N ARG A 276 -7.26 -3.53 7.45
CA ARG A 276 -7.38 -2.93 8.78
C ARG A 276 -8.03 -1.56 8.77
N LEU A 277 -7.79 -0.79 7.71
CA LEU A 277 -8.33 0.56 7.54
C LEU A 277 -9.72 0.60 6.86
N ARG A 278 -10.33 -0.55 6.56
CA ARG A 278 -11.58 -0.67 5.78
C ARG A 278 -12.81 0.03 6.38
N GLU A 279 -12.79 0.38 7.67
CA GLU A 279 -13.87 1.13 8.31
C GLU A 279 -13.74 2.64 8.11
N TYR A 280 -12.57 3.11 7.68
CA TYR A 280 -12.23 4.52 7.46
C TYR A 280 -12.16 4.88 5.97
N PHE A 281 -12.08 3.87 5.10
CA PHE A 281 -12.02 4.02 3.66
C PHE A 281 -13.16 3.27 2.96
N GLN A 282 -13.78 3.94 2.01
CA GLN A 282 -14.78 3.35 1.12
C GLN A 282 -14.16 3.20 -0.28
N PRO A 283 -14.12 1.98 -0.87
CA PRO A 283 -13.71 1.82 -2.26
C PRO A 283 -14.68 2.59 -3.16
N LEU A 284 -14.14 3.46 -4.02
CA LEU A 284 -14.91 4.38 -4.84
C LEU A 284 -14.87 3.98 -6.30
N TYR A 285 -13.67 3.74 -6.81
CA TYR A 285 -13.44 3.46 -8.21
C TYR A 285 -12.23 2.56 -8.38
N TYR A 286 -12.26 1.79 -9.46
CA TYR A 286 -11.15 1.00 -9.92
C TYR A 286 -10.67 1.61 -11.23
N VAL A 287 -9.39 1.95 -11.28
CA VAL A 287 -8.75 2.42 -12.51
C VAL A 287 -8.15 1.19 -13.19
N PRO A 288 -8.52 0.91 -14.46
CA PRO A 288 -8.02 -0.23 -15.22
C PRO A 288 -6.54 -0.58 -15.01
N GLU A 289 -6.29 -1.88 -15.02
CA GLU A 289 -5.02 -2.58 -14.89
C GLU A 289 -4.38 -2.64 -13.50
N CYS A 290 -4.26 -1.53 -12.75
CA CYS A 290 -3.38 -1.53 -11.57
C CYS A 290 -3.91 -0.87 -10.29
N SER A 291 -4.87 0.05 -10.39
CA SER A 291 -5.09 1.06 -9.33
C SER A 291 -6.48 0.99 -8.70
N VAL A 292 -6.58 1.29 -7.41
CA VAL A 292 -7.87 1.45 -6.71
C VAL A 292 -7.93 2.77 -5.97
N ILE A 293 -9.08 3.45 -6.10
CA ILE A 293 -9.38 4.71 -5.44
C ILE A 293 -10.28 4.47 -4.24
N PHE A 294 -9.86 4.98 -3.09
CA PHE A 294 -10.62 4.96 -1.86
C PHE A 294 -11.02 6.37 -1.45
N LYS A 295 -12.28 6.53 -1.05
CA LYS A 295 -12.74 7.73 -0.36
C LYS A 295 -12.46 7.59 1.13
N TYR A 296 -11.79 8.58 1.71
CA TYR A 296 -11.62 8.68 3.16
C TYR A 296 -12.93 9.16 3.79
N ILE A 297 -13.59 8.33 4.60
CA ILE A 297 -14.96 8.58 5.10
C ILE A 297 -15.03 8.93 6.58
N LYS A 298 -14.00 8.61 7.36
CA LYS A 298 -13.98 8.81 8.81
C LYS A 298 -12.55 8.91 9.31
N GLU A 299 -12.33 9.76 10.32
CA GLU A 299 -11.04 9.89 11.00
C GLU A 299 -10.54 8.55 11.56
N ILE A 300 -9.26 8.26 11.32
CA ILE A 300 -8.57 7.07 11.83
C ILE A 300 -8.05 7.42 13.24
N PRO A 301 -8.32 6.58 14.25
CA PRO A 301 -7.76 6.74 15.59
C PRO A 301 -6.22 6.82 15.56
N SER A 302 -5.67 7.71 16.38
CA SER A 302 -4.23 7.97 16.45
C SER A 302 -3.39 6.70 16.72
N GLU A 303 -3.92 5.77 17.50
CA GLU A 303 -3.27 4.50 17.83
C GLU A 303 -3.16 3.55 16.63
N ILE A 304 -4.09 3.63 15.67
CA ILE A 304 -4.05 2.87 14.43
C ILE A 304 -3.06 3.52 13.44
N LEU A 305 -3.02 4.85 13.41
CA LEU A 305 -2.05 5.60 12.60
C LEU A 305 -0.62 5.39 13.11
N ALA A 306 -0.41 5.39 14.43
CA ALA A 306 0.90 5.21 15.06
C ALA A 306 1.37 3.75 15.11
N ALA A 307 0.57 2.79 14.65
CA ALA A 307 0.95 1.39 14.62
C ALA A 307 2.13 1.17 13.63
N ASN A 308 3.01 0.23 13.97
CA ASN A 308 4.08 -0.21 13.10
C ASN A 308 3.79 -1.63 12.61
N TYR A 309 3.35 -1.75 11.36
CA TYR A 309 2.94 -3.00 10.74
C TYR A 309 4.13 -3.75 10.12
N SER A 310 4.05 -5.07 10.16
CA SER A 310 4.94 -5.98 9.46
C SER A 310 4.14 -7.19 8.97
N ILE A 311 4.74 -8.07 8.16
CA ILE A 311 4.09 -9.32 7.73
C ILE A 311 3.66 -10.21 8.92
N ASP A 312 4.35 -10.11 10.05
CA ASP A 312 4.05 -10.86 11.26
C ASP A 312 2.95 -10.25 12.12
N SER A 313 2.57 -9.00 11.82
CA SER A 313 1.43 -8.37 12.46
C SER A 313 0.10 -9.04 12.11
N PHE A 314 0.04 -9.82 11.02
CA PHE A 314 -1.19 -10.39 10.48
C PHE A 314 -1.21 -11.91 10.65
N SER A 315 -2.30 -12.42 11.24
CA SER A 315 -2.54 -13.86 11.33
C SER A 315 -2.93 -14.44 9.96
N ASN A 316 -2.85 -15.76 9.81
CA ASN A 316 -3.27 -16.41 8.58
C ASN A 316 -4.77 -16.18 8.30
N GLU A 317 -5.61 -16.18 9.33
CA GLU A 317 -7.04 -15.89 9.23
C GLU A 317 -7.30 -14.44 8.81
N GLU A 318 -6.47 -13.51 9.30
CA GLU A 318 -6.56 -12.10 8.90
C GLU A 318 -6.12 -11.89 7.45
N ILE A 319 -5.06 -12.58 7.01
CA ILE A 319 -4.61 -12.58 5.60
C ILE A 319 -5.76 -13.09 4.70
N GLU A 320 -6.38 -14.22 5.05
CA GLU A 320 -7.55 -14.74 4.31
C GLU A 320 -8.68 -13.71 4.20
N ALA A 321 -8.99 -13.03 5.31
CA ALA A 321 -10.04 -12.01 5.34
C ALA A 321 -9.67 -10.76 4.52
N ALA A 322 -8.40 -10.34 4.55
CA ALA A 322 -7.89 -9.19 3.81
C ALA A 322 -7.95 -9.40 2.29
N PHE A 323 -7.55 -10.58 1.83
CA PHE A 323 -7.66 -10.94 0.42
C PHE A 323 -9.11 -11.20 0.00
N GLY A 324 -9.93 -11.77 0.87
CA GLY A 324 -11.38 -11.86 0.65
C GLY A 324 -12.04 -10.49 0.47
N TYR A 325 -11.63 -9.50 1.27
CA TYR A 325 -12.06 -8.11 1.12
C TYR A 325 -11.56 -7.51 -0.20
N SER A 326 -10.27 -7.64 -0.53
CA SER A 326 -9.69 -7.11 -1.76
C SER A 326 -10.38 -7.67 -3.01
N LEU A 327 -10.64 -8.98 -3.05
CA LEU A 327 -11.39 -9.62 -4.14
C LEU A 327 -12.85 -9.14 -4.26
N SER A 328 -13.44 -8.65 -3.16
CA SER A 328 -14.83 -8.17 -3.14
C SER A 328 -15.00 -6.74 -3.65
N ILE A 329 -13.91 -5.99 -3.77
CA ILE A 329 -13.93 -4.57 -4.17
C ILE A 329 -13.35 -4.32 -5.57
N VAL A 330 -12.91 -5.39 -6.25
CA VAL A 330 -12.35 -5.34 -7.61
C VAL A 330 -13.17 -6.15 -8.60
N PRO A 331 -13.15 -5.81 -9.91
CA PRO A 331 -13.79 -6.62 -10.93
C PRO A 331 -13.12 -7.98 -11.12
N ASP A 332 -13.88 -8.94 -11.68
CA ASP A 332 -13.45 -10.34 -11.82
C ASP A 332 -12.11 -10.52 -12.55
N PHE A 333 -11.83 -9.68 -13.55
CA PHE A 333 -10.64 -9.82 -14.39
C PHE A 333 -9.33 -9.49 -13.65
N MET A 334 -9.39 -8.80 -12.51
CA MET A 334 -8.24 -8.52 -11.64
C MET A 334 -7.96 -9.62 -10.62
N ARG A 335 -8.95 -10.48 -10.36
CA ARG A 335 -8.83 -11.51 -9.33
C ARG A 335 -7.61 -12.43 -9.50
N PRO A 336 -7.13 -12.75 -10.72
CA PRO A 336 -5.86 -13.46 -10.89
C PRO A 336 -4.70 -12.75 -10.18
N ASN A 337 -4.52 -11.44 -10.40
CA ASN A 337 -3.40 -10.72 -9.81
C ASN A 337 -3.52 -10.58 -8.29
N ILE A 338 -4.73 -10.37 -7.78
CA ILE A 338 -4.98 -10.33 -6.32
C ILE A 338 -4.72 -11.71 -5.68
N ALA A 339 -5.06 -12.79 -6.39
CA ALA A 339 -4.74 -14.14 -5.93
C ALA A 339 -3.22 -14.43 -5.99
N ALA A 340 -2.50 -13.91 -6.99
CA ALA A 340 -1.05 -13.95 -7.04
C ALA A 340 -0.43 -13.19 -5.85
N ALA A 341 -0.93 -11.98 -5.53
CA ALA A 341 -0.52 -11.21 -4.35
C ALA A 341 -0.70 -11.97 -3.04
N LYS A 342 -1.78 -12.74 -2.92
CA LYS A 342 -2.03 -13.61 -1.77
C LYS A 342 -0.97 -14.71 -1.64
N ILE A 343 -0.58 -15.34 -2.75
CA ILE A 343 0.46 -16.38 -2.73
C ILE A 343 1.79 -15.76 -2.30
N THR A 344 2.14 -14.60 -2.85
CA THR A 344 3.32 -13.82 -2.47
C THR A 344 3.30 -13.45 -0.99
N THR A 345 2.15 -13.11 -0.43
CA THR A 345 2.02 -12.82 1.01
C THR A 345 2.46 -14.02 1.86
N TYR A 346 2.01 -15.23 1.53
CA TYR A 346 2.45 -16.44 2.25
C TYR A 346 3.91 -16.79 2.01
N PHE A 347 4.42 -16.53 0.80
CA PHE A 347 5.85 -16.65 0.51
C PHE A 347 6.68 -15.69 1.38
N GLN A 348 6.31 -14.42 1.47
CA GLN A 348 6.96 -13.40 2.31
C GLN A 348 6.87 -13.74 3.81
N LYS A 349 5.82 -14.45 4.23
CA LYS A 349 5.66 -14.98 5.60
C LYS A 349 6.45 -16.27 5.85
N ASN A 350 7.17 -16.78 4.86
CA ASN A 350 7.85 -18.07 4.89
C ASN A 350 6.92 -19.28 5.16
N ASP A 351 5.62 -19.15 4.87
CA ASP A 351 4.66 -20.26 4.90
C ASP A 351 4.54 -20.88 3.50
N LEU A 352 5.63 -21.55 3.09
CA LEU A 352 5.74 -22.16 1.75
C LEU A 352 4.70 -23.26 1.52
N THR A 353 4.17 -23.86 2.58
CA THR A 353 3.12 -24.88 2.47
C THR A 353 1.82 -24.22 2.00
N ARG A 354 1.40 -23.13 2.64
CA ARG A 354 0.20 -22.39 2.22
C ARG A 354 0.37 -21.71 0.88
N ALA A 355 1.55 -21.15 0.60
CA ALA A 355 1.84 -20.54 -0.70
C ALA A 355 1.60 -21.55 -1.85
N ARG A 356 2.12 -22.78 -1.72
CA ARG A 356 1.89 -23.86 -2.70
C ARG A 356 0.41 -24.28 -2.76
N GLN A 357 -0.28 -24.38 -1.63
CA GLN A 357 -1.70 -24.71 -1.60
C GLN A 357 -2.56 -23.67 -2.34
N GLU A 358 -2.29 -22.38 -2.14
CA GLU A 358 -3.01 -21.30 -2.83
C GLU A 358 -2.65 -21.24 -4.32
N LEU A 359 -1.41 -21.57 -4.70
CA LEU A 359 -1.03 -21.72 -6.12
C LEU A 359 -1.81 -22.86 -6.79
N GLU A 360 -1.86 -24.04 -6.19
CA GLU A 360 -2.61 -25.19 -6.74
C GLU A 360 -4.12 -24.91 -6.79
N LYS A 361 -4.65 -24.19 -5.78
CA LYS A 361 -6.02 -23.71 -5.80
C LYS A 361 -6.25 -22.77 -6.98
N ALA A 362 -5.39 -21.78 -7.22
CA ALA A 362 -5.48 -20.85 -8.35
C ALA A 362 -5.46 -21.57 -9.71
N LYS A 363 -4.64 -22.62 -9.84
CA LYS A 363 -4.65 -23.52 -11.01
C LYS A 363 -6.00 -24.23 -11.16
N SER A 364 -6.52 -24.82 -10.08
CA SER A 364 -7.76 -25.61 -10.11
C SER A 364 -9.02 -24.81 -10.51
N ILE A 365 -9.03 -23.50 -10.25
CA ILE A 365 -10.17 -22.61 -10.55
C ILE A 365 -9.92 -21.72 -11.79
N GLY A 366 -8.85 -21.98 -12.54
CA GLY A 366 -8.56 -21.27 -13.80
C GLY A 366 -8.11 -19.81 -13.64
N LEU A 367 -7.59 -19.41 -12.48
CA LEU A 367 -7.00 -18.09 -12.27
C LEU A 367 -5.53 -18.03 -12.72
N TYR A 368 -4.81 -19.17 -12.69
CA TYR A 368 -3.44 -19.26 -13.15
C TYR A 368 -3.33 -18.94 -14.65
N ARG A 369 -2.32 -18.14 -15.03
CA ARG A 369 -1.99 -17.84 -16.42
C ARG A 369 -0.51 -18.11 -16.65
N GLU A 370 -0.18 -18.90 -17.67
CA GLU A 370 1.22 -19.08 -18.09
C GLU A 370 1.81 -17.74 -18.58
N ASN A 371 3.10 -17.52 -18.34
CA ASN A 371 3.82 -16.28 -18.67
C ASN A 371 3.21 -15.03 -18.00
N SER A 372 2.75 -15.18 -16.76
CA SER A 372 2.30 -14.09 -15.90
C SER A 372 3.08 -14.08 -14.59
N ASP A 373 2.72 -13.20 -13.65
CA ASP A 373 3.22 -13.15 -12.28
C ASP A 373 3.30 -14.54 -11.61
N TYR A 374 2.36 -15.42 -11.96
CA TYR A 374 2.33 -16.80 -11.47
C TYR A 374 3.55 -17.64 -11.88
N SER A 375 4.16 -17.39 -13.03
CA SER A 375 5.35 -18.12 -13.50
C SER A 375 6.56 -17.80 -12.62
N GLN A 376 6.71 -16.54 -12.22
CA GLN A 376 7.77 -16.12 -11.30
C GLN A 376 7.54 -16.70 -9.89
N ILE A 377 6.29 -16.64 -9.40
CA ILE A 377 5.91 -17.24 -8.12
C ILE A 377 6.18 -18.76 -8.10
N GLU A 378 5.86 -19.46 -9.19
CA GLU A 378 6.10 -20.90 -9.30
C GLU A 378 7.60 -21.22 -9.28
N GLU A 379 8.44 -20.40 -9.89
CA GLU A 379 9.90 -20.55 -9.81
C GLU A 379 10.41 -20.39 -8.37
N TRP A 380 9.89 -19.43 -7.61
CA TRP A 380 10.26 -19.23 -6.19
C TRP A 380 9.82 -20.36 -5.26
N LEU A 381 8.78 -21.12 -5.64
CA LEU A 381 8.20 -22.19 -4.82
C LEU A 381 8.74 -23.58 -5.16
N ARG A 382 9.56 -23.70 -6.20
CA ARG A 382 10.35 -24.91 -6.49
C ARG A 382 11.48 -25.05 -5.49
#